data_AF-A0A0D6ASP3-F1
#
_entry.id   AF-A0A0D6ASP3-F1
#
_cell.length_a   1.000
_cell.length_b   1.000
_cell.length_c   1.000
_cell.angle_alpha   90.00
_cell.angle_beta   90.00
_cell.angle_gamma   90.00
#
_symmetry.space_group_name_H-M   'P 1'
#
loop_
_entity.id
_entity.type
_entity.pdbx_description
1 polymer ?
#
loop_
_entity_poly.entity_id
_entity_poly.type
_entity_poly.pdbx_seq_one_letter_code
_entity_poly.pdbx_strand_id
1 'polypeptide(L)'
;MSILEELDDFINKANDSREIKRAIAVKMQIQGVNYKRIQELLSCSQSFISKWKGEFSRKGTEGLKLKYKGSKSYLSVEQQTEIIRWIETQNGITRELLEQEILNRYSVVFASEQSYYDLLKKGGVSGKKSQKKKK
;
A
#
# COMPACT_ATOMS: atom_id res chain seq x y z
N MET A 1 -13.13 -28.86 -6.87
CA MET A 1 -13.24 -27.57 -6.16
C MET A 1 -14.22 -26.70 -6.94
N SER A 2 -15.31 -26.29 -6.31
CA SER A 2 -16.30 -25.40 -6.90
C SER A 2 -15.78 -23.96 -6.95
N ILE A 3 -16.40 -23.12 -7.78
CA ILE A 3 -16.07 -21.69 -7.88
C ILE A 3 -16.17 -20.98 -6.52
N LEU A 4 -17.15 -21.37 -5.69
CA LEU A 4 -17.34 -20.81 -4.36
C LEU A 4 -16.23 -21.25 -3.40
N GLU A 5 -15.79 -22.51 -3.48
CA GLU A 5 -14.66 -23.01 -2.69
C GLU A 5 -13.34 -22.33 -3.08
N GLU A 6 -13.11 -22.05 -4.36
CA GLU A 6 -11.92 -21.30 -4.82
C GLU A 6 -11.90 -19.87 -4.26
N LEU A 7 -13.06 -19.21 -4.24
CA LEU A 7 -13.19 -17.87 -3.65
C LEU A 7 -13.00 -17.88 -2.13
N ASP A 8 -13.52 -18.91 -1.44
CA ASP A 8 -13.33 -19.05 0.00
C ASP A 8 -11.88 -19.32 0.37
N ASP A 9 -11.19 -20.19 -0.36
CA ASP A 9 -9.77 -20.44 -0.18
C ASP A 9 -8.94 -19.16 -0.42
N PHE A 10 -9.28 -18.39 -1.46
CA PHE A 10 -8.64 -17.10 -1.73
C PHE A 10 -8.87 -16.08 -0.61
N ILE A 11 -10.12 -15.95 -0.12
CA ILE A 11 -10.47 -15.03 0.97
C ILE A 11 -9.68 -15.37 2.24
N ASN A 12 -9.57 -16.66 2.56
CA ASN A 12 -8.87 -17.13 3.75
C ASN A 12 -7.34 -16.95 3.66
N LYS A 13 -6.77 -16.94 2.45
CA LYS A 13 -5.32 -16.81 2.21
C LYS A 13 -4.86 -15.37 1.95
N ALA A 14 -5.76 -14.48 1.54
CA ALA A 14 -5.41 -13.11 1.18
C ALA A 14 -5.12 -12.26 2.44
N ASN A 15 -3.99 -11.56 2.44
CA ASN A 15 -3.62 -10.62 3.52
C ASN A 15 -4.02 -9.16 3.22
N ASP A 16 -4.37 -8.84 1.98
CA ASP A 16 -4.74 -7.48 1.58
C ASP A 16 -6.26 -7.29 1.63
N SER A 17 -6.71 -6.33 2.43
CA SER A 17 -8.13 -6.02 2.62
C SER A 17 -8.87 -5.67 1.32
N ARG A 18 -8.16 -5.16 0.30
CA ARG A 18 -8.74 -4.86 -1.01
C ARG A 18 -8.96 -6.13 -1.80
N GLU A 19 -8.05 -7.09 -1.75
CA GLU A 19 -8.20 -8.41 -2.41
C GLU A 19 -9.39 -9.17 -1.79
N ILE A 20 -9.45 -9.19 -0.47
CA ILE A 20 -10.55 -9.78 0.29
C ILE A 20 -11.89 -9.13 -0.10
N LYS A 21 -11.96 -7.79 -0.10
CA LYS A 21 -13.18 -7.05 -0.47
C LYS A 21 -13.65 -7.36 -1.90
N ARG A 22 -12.73 -7.51 -2.86
CA ARG A 22 -13.05 -7.88 -4.24
C ARG A 22 -13.64 -9.28 -4.32
N ALA A 23 -13.02 -10.24 -3.64
CA ALA A 23 -13.47 -11.63 -3.62
C ALA A 23 -14.83 -11.78 -2.97
N ILE A 24 -15.09 -11.11 -1.84
CA ILE A 24 -16.40 -11.12 -1.18
C ILE A 24 -17.46 -10.52 -2.11
N ALA A 25 -17.19 -9.40 -2.78
CA ALA A 25 -18.14 -8.80 -3.72
C ALA A 25 -18.51 -9.76 -4.87
N VAL A 26 -17.54 -10.47 -5.42
CA VAL A 26 -17.77 -11.46 -6.49
C VAL A 26 -18.53 -12.67 -5.96
N LYS A 27 -18.15 -13.21 -4.80
CA LYS A 27 -18.82 -14.33 -4.14
C LYS A 27 -20.30 -14.02 -3.90
N MET A 28 -20.61 -12.87 -3.29
CA MET A 28 -21.98 -12.44 -3.04
C MET A 28 -22.79 -12.31 -4.33
N GLN A 29 -22.17 -11.81 -5.41
CA GLN A 29 -22.86 -11.72 -6.69
C GLN A 29 -23.16 -13.12 -7.27
N ILE A 30 -22.20 -14.05 -7.25
CA ILE A 30 -22.40 -15.43 -7.73
C ILE A 30 -23.50 -16.14 -6.92
N GLN A 31 -23.61 -15.84 -5.63
CA GLN A 31 -24.68 -16.33 -4.76
C GLN A 31 -26.04 -15.65 -5.00
N GLY A 32 -26.14 -14.74 -5.98
CA GLY A 32 -27.40 -14.10 -6.36
C GLY A 32 -27.77 -12.87 -5.52
N VAL A 33 -26.87 -12.37 -4.66
CA VAL A 33 -27.14 -11.14 -3.91
C VAL A 33 -27.22 -9.96 -4.87
N ASN A 34 -28.23 -9.10 -4.69
CA ASN A 34 -28.42 -7.95 -5.55
C ASN A 34 -27.30 -6.90 -5.35
N TYR A 35 -27.06 -6.10 -6.39
CA TYR A 35 -25.99 -5.09 -6.35
C TYR A 35 -26.18 -4.08 -5.21
N LYS A 36 -27.40 -3.60 -4.98
CA LYS A 36 -27.69 -2.60 -3.94
C LYS A 36 -27.25 -3.08 -2.55
N ARG A 37 -27.57 -4.34 -2.20
CA ARG A 37 -27.22 -4.93 -0.91
C ARG A 37 -25.71 -5.12 -0.77
N ILE A 38 -25.02 -5.52 -1.84
CA ILE A 38 -23.55 -5.64 -1.85
C ILE A 38 -22.90 -4.26 -1.67
N GLN A 39 -23.43 -3.23 -2.33
CA GLN A 39 -22.93 -1.85 -2.21
C GLN A 39 -23.05 -1.33 -0.77
N GLU A 40 -24.20 -1.57 -0.12
CA GLU A 40 -24.45 -1.20 1.28
C GLU A 40 -23.49 -1.94 2.22
N LEU A 41 -23.40 -3.27 2.11
CA LEU A 41 -22.60 -4.11 3.01
C LEU A 41 -21.10 -3.85 2.87
N LEU A 42 -20.61 -3.67 1.65
CA LEU A 42 -19.18 -3.49 1.39
C LEU A 42 -18.78 -2.03 1.27
N SER A 43 -19.72 -1.07 1.33
CA SER A 43 -19.43 0.35 1.05
C SER A 43 -18.63 0.50 -0.25
N CYS A 44 -19.23 0.07 -1.36
CA CYS A 44 -18.60 0.12 -2.69
C CYS A 44 -19.61 0.53 -3.77
N SER A 45 -19.11 0.85 -4.97
CA SER A 45 -19.97 1.19 -6.11
C SER A 45 -20.39 -0.04 -6.90
N GLN A 46 -21.50 0.06 -7.63
CA GLN A 46 -21.92 -0.98 -8.58
C GLN A 46 -20.82 -1.29 -9.61
N SER A 47 -20.14 -0.26 -10.11
CA SER A 47 -19.02 -0.41 -11.06
C SER A 47 -17.85 -1.18 -10.47
N PHE A 48 -17.60 -1.07 -9.16
CA PHE A 48 -16.59 -1.89 -8.48
C PHE A 48 -16.96 -3.38 -8.58
N ILE A 49 -18.21 -3.73 -8.26
CA ILE A 49 -18.70 -5.11 -8.30
C ILE A 49 -18.61 -5.67 -9.72
N SER A 50 -19.13 -4.93 -10.71
CA SER A 50 -19.10 -5.34 -12.12
C SER A 50 -17.69 -5.54 -12.65
N LYS A 51 -16.76 -4.64 -12.30
CA LYS A 51 -15.35 -4.74 -12.69
C LYS A 51 -14.72 -6.03 -12.19
N TRP A 52 -14.84 -6.32 -10.90
CA TRP A 52 -14.17 -7.48 -10.32
C TRP A 52 -14.84 -8.79 -10.68
N LYS A 53 -16.16 -8.79 -10.91
CA LYS A 53 -16.85 -9.93 -11.53
C LYS A 53 -16.27 -10.21 -12.92
N GLY A 54 -16.08 -9.17 -13.74
CA GLY A 54 -15.47 -9.30 -15.06
C GLY A 54 -14.02 -9.78 -15.04
N GLU A 55 -13.18 -9.25 -14.15
CA GLU A 55 -11.80 -9.71 -13.98
C GLU A 55 -11.75 -11.18 -13.51
N PHE A 56 -12.64 -11.58 -12.59
CA PHE A 56 -12.76 -12.96 -12.13
C PHE A 56 -13.20 -13.90 -13.25
N SER A 57 -14.23 -13.53 -14.03
CA SER A 57 -14.67 -14.35 -15.18
C SER A 57 -13.58 -14.52 -16.24
N ARG A 58 -12.62 -13.58 -16.34
CA ARG A 58 -11.53 -13.64 -17.30
C ARG A 58 -10.29 -14.39 -16.81
N LYS A 59 -9.99 -14.31 -15.51
CA LYS A 59 -8.68 -14.72 -14.94
C LYS A 59 -8.78 -15.55 -13.66
N GLY A 60 -9.99 -15.91 -13.24
CA GLY A 60 -10.23 -16.55 -11.94
C GLY A 60 -9.76 -15.66 -10.78
N THR A 61 -9.30 -16.29 -9.70
CA THR A 61 -8.77 -15.60 -8.51
C THR A 61 -7.56 -14.71 -8.79
N GLU A 62 -6.75 -14.99 -9.81
CA GLU A 62 -5.65 -14.10 -10.25
C GLU A 62 -6.16 -12.72 -10.68
N GLY A 63 -7.38 -12.65 -11.22
CA GLY A 63 -8.03 -11.39 -11.58
C GLY A 63 -8.37 -10.51 -10.38
N LEU A 64 -8.44 -11.07 -9.18
CA LEU A 64 -8.80 -10.37 -7.94
C LEU A 64 -7.58 -9.81 -7.21
N LYS A 65 -6.40 -10.39 -7.45
CA LYS A 65 -5.13 -9.96 -6.85
C LYS A 65 -4.78 -8.53 -7.24
N LEU A 66 -4.12 -7.83 -6.33
CA LEU A 66 -3.45 -6.57 -6.62
C LEU A 66 -2.28 -6.84 -7.58
N LYS A 67 -2.47 -6.44 -8.83
CA LYS A 67 -1.41 -6.42 -9.84
C LYS A 67 -0.23 -5.54 -9.40
N TYR A 68 -0.49 -4.49 -8.63
CA TYR A 68 0.53 -3.59 -8.09
C TYR A 68 0.44 -3.60 -6.55
N LYS A 69 1.42 -4.23 -5.88
CA LYS A 69 1.49 -4.35 -4.41
C LYS A 69 1.96 -3.06 -3.72
N GLY A 70 1.81 -1.90 -4.38
CA GLY A 70 2.57 -0.71 -4.03
C GLY A 70 4.04 -0.90 -4.40
N SER A 71 4.78 0.20 -4.53
CA SER A 71 6.24 0.12 -4.49
C SER A 71 6.61 -0.58 -3.19
N LYS A 72 7.32 -1.72 -3.25
CA LYS A 72 8.03 -2.24 -2.07
C LYS A 72 8.81 -1.05 -1.53
N SER A 73 8.41 -0.51 -0.38
CA SER A 73 9.34 0.33 0.36
C SER A 73 10.51 -0.57 0.65
N TYR A 74 11.71 -0.19 0.21
CA TYR A 74 12.89 -1.00 0.47
C TYR A 74 13.16 -1.16 1.98
N LEU A 75 12.49 -0.35 2.80
CA LEU A 75 12.41 -0.45 4.25
C LEU A 75 11.02 -0.93 4.70
N SER A 76 10.97 -1.81 5.70
CA SER A 76 9.74 -2.14 6.44
C SER A 76 9.20 -0.91 7.16
N VAL A 77 7.96 -1.00 7.65
CA VAL A 77 7.37 0.09 8.45
C VAL A 77 8.16 0.34 9.73
N GLU A 78 8.68 -0.71 10.39
CA GLU A 78 9.54 -0.54 11.57
C GLU A 78 10.87 0.12 11.21
N GLN A 79 11.54 -0.35 10.15
CA GLN A 79 12.81 0.21 9.68
C GLN A 79 12.67 1.67 9.26
N GLN A 80 11.57 2.02 8.58
CA GLN A 80 11.28 3.41 8.24
C GLN A 80 11.06 4.27 9.48
N THR A 81 10.38 3.76 10.51
CA THR A 81 10.15 4.48 11.78
C THR A 81 11.46 4.69 12.54
N GLU A 82 12.34 3.69 12.58
CA GLU A 82 13.65 3.79 13.21
C GLU A 82 14.54 4.82 12.51
N ILE A 83 14.56 4.81 11.17
CA ILE A 83 15.28 5.81 10.37
C ILE A 83 14.74 7.21 10.60
N ILE A 84 13.41 7.39 10.65
CA ILE A 84 12.79 8.70 10.92
C ILE A 84 13.20 9.23 12.31
N ARG A 85 13.16 8.39 13.35
CA ARG A 85 13.60 8.78 14.70
C ARG A 85 15.09 9.13 14.73
N TRP A 86 15.91 8.35 14.03
CA TRP A 86 17.34 8.65 13.93
C TRP A 86 17.58 9.99 13.22
N ILE A 87 16.89 10.26 12.10
CA ILE A 87 16.92 11.55 11.38
C ILE A 87 16.61 12.72 12.33
N GLU A 88 15.56 12.59 13.16
CA GLU A 88 15.16 13.63 14.12
C GLU A 88 16.24 13.95 15.17
N THR A 89 17.10 12.98 15.50
CA THR A 89 18.23 13.19 16.43
C THR A 89 19.46 13.82 15.79
N GLN A 90 19.55 13.84 14.45
CA GLN A 90 20.71 14.37 13.74
C GLN A 90 20.56 15.87 13.49
N ASN A 91 21.53 16.67 13.91
CA ASN A 91 21.54 18.10 13.66
C ASN A 91 22.24 18.41 12.32
N GLY A 92 21.47 18.51 11.23
CA GLY A 92 22.00 18.83 9.90
C GLY A 92 22.34 17.60 9.04
N ILE A 93 21.46 16.60 9.03
CA ILE A 93 21.60 15.42 8.18
C ILE A 93 21.62 15.78 6.68
N THR A 94 22.54 15.15 5.94
CA THR A 94 22.59 15.20 4.48
C THR A 94 22.08 13.89 3.88
N ARG A 95 21.81 13.91 2.58
CA ARG A 95 21.36 12.72 1.85
C ARG A 95 22.41 11.61 1.90
N GLU A 96 23.69 11.95 1.72
CA GLU A 96 24.79 11.00 1.68
C GLU A 96 24.92 10.25 3.01
N LEU A 97 24.75 10.97 4.13
CA LEU A 97 24.76 10.37 5.47
C LEU A 97 23.56 9.44 5.68
N LEU A 98 22.37 9.83 5.21
CA LEU A 98 21.19 8.97 5.25
C LEU A 98 21.36 7.72 4.38
N GLU A 99 21.98 7.85 3.21
CA GLU A 99 22.26 6.76 2.29
C GLU A 99 23.22 5.73 2.90
N GLN A 100 24.31 6.21 3.50
CA GLN A 100 25.26 5.36 4.21
C GLN A 100 24.62 4.65 5.41
N GLU A 101 23.79 5.34 6.19
CA GLU A 101 23.17 4.73 7.36
C GLU A 101 22.19 3.61 6.98
N ILE A 102 21.39 3.82 5.94
CA ILE A 102 20.44 2.82 5.44
C ILE A 102 21.18 1.62 4.84
N LEU A 103 22.27 1.86 4.11
CA LEU A 103 23.13 0.80 3.60
C LEU A 103 23.77 0.00 4.75
N ASN A 104 24.31 0.67 5.77
CA ASN A 104 24.97 0.00 6.89
C ASN A 104 24.00 -0.80 7.76
N ARG A 105 22.81 -0.26 8.06
CA ARG A 105 21.84 -0.93 8.95
C ARG A 105 21.02 -2.02 8.27
N TYR A 106 20.64 -1.80 7.00
CA TYR A 106 19.66 -2.65 6.33
C TYR A 106 20.15 -3.21 4.99
N SER A 107 21.37 -2.88 4.56
CA SER A 107 21.91 -3.28 3.25
C SER A 107 21.00 -2.87 2.09
N VAL A 108 20.34 -1.71 2.23
CA VAL A 108 19.37 -1.18 1.28
C VAL A 108 19.96 0.05 0.58
N VAL A 109 19.78 0.11 -0.74
CA VAL A 109 20.06 1.30 -1.55
C VAL A 109 18.82 1.60 -2.38
N PHE A 110 18.28 2.81 -2.27
CA PHE A 110 17.15 3.22 -3.09
C PHE A 110 17.62 3.55 -4.51
N ALA A 111 16.87 3.08 -5.50
CA ALA A 111 17.15 3.41 -6.90
C ALA A 111 16.84 4.88 -7.26
N SER A 112 16.04 5.57 -6.45
CA SER A 112 15.61 6.96 -6.69
C SER A 112 16.04 7.87 -5.56
N GLU A 113 16.68 8.98 -5.92
CA GLU A 113 17.11 10.02 -4.98
C GLU A 113 15.91 10.61 -4.20
N GLN A 114 14.74 10.68 -4.85
CA GLN A 114 13.52 11.19 -4.24
C GLN A 114 13.08 10.39 -3.01
N SER A 115 13.38 9.08 -2.98
CA SER A 115 13.06 8.24 -1.82
C SER A 115 13.82 8.65 -0.56
N TYR A 116 15.05 9.16 -0.69
CA TYR A 116 15.81 9.71 0.43
C TYR A 116 15.23 11.05 0.91
N TYR A 117 14.88 11.95 -0.01
CA TYR A 117 14.26 13.24 0.33
C TYR A 117 12.90 13.07 1.02
N ASP A 118 12.12 12.07 0.63
CA ASP A 118 10.84 11.76 1.27
C ASP A 118 11.03 11.29 2.73
N LEU A 119 12.10 10.54 3.04
CA LEU A 119 12.46 10.15 4.40
C LEU A 119 12.93 11.34 5.23
N LEU A 120 13.80 12.19 4.67
CA LEU A 120 14.27 13.42 5.32
C LEU A 120 13.10 14.34 5.68
N LYS A 121 12.15 14.53 4.74
CA LYS A 121 10.95 15.33 4.95
C LYS A 121 10.06 14.76 6.06
N LYS A 122 9.94 13.43 6.14
CA LYS A 122 9.19 12.75 7.21
C LYS A 122 9.84 12.90 8.58
N GLY A 123 11.17 12.89 8.65
CA GLY A 123 11.96 13.13 9.87
C GLY A 123 12.13 14.61 10.24
N GLY A 124 11.26 15.50 9.76
CA GLY A 124 11.27 16.90 10.17
C GLY A 124 12.33 17.77 9.50
N VAL A 125 13.10 17.25 8.53
CA VAL A 125 13.99 18.04 7.66
C VAL A 125 13.15 18.75 6.59
N SER A 126 12.14 19.49 7.03
CA SER A 126 11.39 20.43 6.21
C SER A 126 12.17 21.73 6.25
N GLY A 127 12.67 22.15 5.08
CA GLY A 127 13.53 23.32 4.93
C GLY A 127 13.11 24.47 5.83
N LYS A 128 14.09 25.01 6.59
CA LYS A 128 13.95 26.26 7.34
C LYS A 128 13.15 27.25 6.48
N LYS A 129 11.88 27.49 6.84
CA LYS A 129 11.11 28.59 6.27
C LYS A 129 11.97 29.83 6.50
N SER A 130 12.43 30.45 5.40
CA SER A 130 13.10 31.74 5.47
C SER A 130 12.24 32.69 6.30
N GLN A 131 12.79 33.20 7.40
CA GLN A 131 12.21 34.29 8.16
C GLN A 131 12.07 35.50 7.21
N LYS A 132 10.85 35.78 6.74
CA LYS A 132 10.52 37.14 6.32
C LYS A 132 10.37 37.98 7.58
N LYS A 133 11.44 38.68 7.96
CA LYS A 133 11.35 39.90 8.78
C LYS A 133 10.39 40.86 8.04
N LYS A 134 9.21 41.10 8.59
CA LYS A 134 8.43 42.29 8.24
C LYS A 134 8.87 43.40 9.18
N LYS A 135 9.32 44.47 8.53
CA LYS A 135 9.79 45.74 9.05
C LYS A 135 8.61 46.58 9.54
#